data_AF-A0AA37B509-F1
#
_entry.id   AF-A0AA37B509-F1
#
_cell.length_a   1.000
_cell.length_b   1.000
_cell.length_c   1.000
_cell.angle_alpha   90.00
_cell.angle_beta   90.00
_cell.angle_gamma   90.00
#
_symmetry.space_group_name_H-M   'P 1'
#
loop_
_entity.id
_entity.type
_entity.pdbx_description
1 polymer ?
#
loop_
_entity_poly.entity_id
_entity_poly.type
_entity_poly.pdbx_seq_one_letter_code
_entity_poly.pdbx_strand_id
1 'polypeptide(L)'
;MHEDLTFSFLNKAVKGTALVVDDTRINRLLLGKILGDIGYQVVHAENGEEAVEVFKQQPVDIVFMDILMPVMDGYQATTEIKKLCGSKFVPVLFVTAQNEVDALVKCIASGGDDILFKPVHQAVLKAKALGFERTKAIYNEISRLHNQLQEEEELAERVFSSAVANSYCADRELLVSLNSASTFSGDVVLAEYRPNGDIHLLLGDFTGHGLRAAIGAMPVADIFRGMTRKGYTADAILRQINKRLHRLLPTGMFMAGTFVEASLQQKSLTVWNGGMPELLIYNTQQQAMRERLLSESLPLGIQTTVELNLKTIPWLPNDHIVLLSDGVTEAVNVEGEMFGEQRLEAAFNSRSGQPSFIACIQQQLERFCNGAEQLDDISMVEIPDLLNRPNAEAASTFAGSNQPRGKWRWQLCLDVNSLQQFTPIPLLMTTLQELSVHQTDRNILFTIVSELFNNAFEHGVLGLESSIKTSAEGFEEYYRQRKRRAKQLSEGWVNITIDFDGQASRQFTIEVSDSGKGFDLSKTTTNDPAQQYSGRGLKLVESLCESLDVLDKGTKVSVIYRCQH
;
A
#
# COMPACT_ATOMS: atom_id res chain seq x y z
N MET A 1 54.82 14.24 31.69
CA MET A 1 54.60 14.84 30.36
C MET A 1 53.22 14.44 29.85
N HIS A 2 52.16 15.10 30.33
CA HIS A 2 50.78 14.90 29.85
C HIS A 2 50.01 16.22 29.98
N GLU A 3 50.62 17.32 29.51
CA GLU A 3 49.99 18.66 29.49
C GLU A 3 49.61 19.14 28.08
N ASP A 4 49.94 18.42 27.00
CA ASP A 4 49.86 18.98 25.63
C ASP A 4 48.60 18.63 24.81
N LEU A 5 47.66 17.83 25.32
CA LEU A 5 46.46 17.44 24.56
C LEU A 5 45.28 18.41 24.70
N THR A 6 45.25 19.25 25.73
CA THR A 6 44.10 20.13 26.03
C THR A 6 44.11 21.44 25.24
N PHE A 7 45.24 21.84 24.63
CA PHE A 7 45.39 23.15 23.97
C PHE A 7 45.67 23.10 22.45
N SER A 8 45.87 21.93 21.86
CA SER A 8 46.15 21.77 20.41
C SER A 8 45.09 22.41 19.49
N PHE A 9 43.83 22.46 19.92
CA PHE A 9 42.72 23.07 19.17
C PHE A 9 42.69 24.61 19.20
N LEU A 10 43.36 25.27 20.15
CA LEU A 10 43.43 26.74 20.23
C LEU A 10 44.35 27.36 19.15
N ASN A 11 45.10 26.51 18.44
CA ASN A 11 46.00 26.90 17.34
C ASN A 11 45.44 26.62 15.95
N LYS A 12 44.21 26.11 15.83
CA LYS A 12 43.56 25.95 14.52
C LYS A 12 43.03 27.32 14.09
N ALA A 13 43.59 27.88 13.00
CA ALA A 13 43.11 29.13 12.42
C ALA A 13 41.65 28.98 12.02
N VAL A 14 40.81 29.90 12.46
CA VAL A 14 39.40 29.93 12.08
C VAL A 14 39.33 30.45 10.65
N LYS A 15 38.43 29.90 9.82
CA LYS A 15 38.22 30.35 8.43
C LYS A 15 36.73 30.60 8.23
N GLY A 16 36.39 31.80 7.77
CA GLY A 16 35.01 32.21 7.51
C GLY A 16 34.91 33.73 7.45
N THR A 17 33.71 34.23 7.19
CA THR A 17 33.41 35.67 7.13
C THR A 17 32.79 36.15 8.44
N ALA A 18 33.46 37.06 9.15
CA ALA A 18 32.94 37.72 10.34
C ALA A 18 32.36 39.09 9.99
N LEU A 19 31.10 39.33 10.32
CA LEU A 19 30.48 40.65 10.22
C LEU A 19 30.66 41.40 11.54
N VAL A 20 31.36 42.54 11.50
CA VAL A 20 31.58 43.41 12.66
C VAL A 20 30.75 44.66 12.50
N VAL A 21 29.80 44.86 13.42
CA VAL A 21 28.84 45.96 13.40
C VAL A 21 29.02 46.80 14.66
N ASP A 22 29.36 48.07 14.48
CA ASP A 22 29.55 49.05 15.56
C ASP A 22 29.48 50.43 14.93
N ASP A 23 28.90 51.45 15.57
CA ASP A 23 28.79 52.80 14.99
C ASP A 23 30.14 53.54 14.99
N THR A 24 31.04 53.14 15.89
CA THR A 24 32.32 53.78 16.12
C THR A 24 33.40 53.10 15.28
N ARG A 25 33.95 53.86 14.31
CA ARG A 25 34.99 53.36 13.38
C ARG A 25 36.19 52.73 14.08
N ILE A 26 36.62 53.27 15.23
CA ILE A 26 37.77 52.75 15.99
C ILE A 26 37.46 51.34 16.53
N ASN A 27 36.26 51.12 17.08
CA ASN A 27 35.84 49.82 17.59
C ASN A 27 35.76 48.79 16.46
N ARG A 28 35.15 49.17 15.31
CA ARG A 28 35.09 48.31 14.12
C ARG A 28 36.48 47.85 13.67
N LEU A 29 37.44 48.79 13.56
CA LEU A 29 38.80 48.47 13.13
C LEU A 29 39.56 47.62 14.16
N LEU A 30 39.37 47.87 15.46
CA LEU A 30 40.00 47.09 16.52
C LEU A 30 39.49 45.64 16.54
N LEU A 31 38.16 45.46 16.58
CA LEU A 31 37.53 44.13 16.52
C LEU A 31 37.91 43.41 15.23
N GLY A 32 37.89 44.12 14.09
CA GLY A 32 38.28 43.56 12.82
C GLY A 32 39.73 43.08 12.79
N LYS A 33 40.66 43.84 13.37
CA LYS A 33 42.05 43.40 13.50
C LYS A 33 42.18 42.13 14.34
N ILE A 34 41.52 42.09 15.50
CA ILE A 34 41.57 40.92 16.40
C ILE A 34 41.00 39.67 15.70
N LEU A 35 39.86 39.80 15.02
CA LEU A 35 39.21 38.69 14.30
C LEU A 35 40.01 38.26 13.07
N GLY A 36 40.66 39.21 12.38
CA GLY A 36 41.61 38.93 11.31
C GLY A 36 42.81 38.11 11.80
N ASP A 37 43.37 38.45 12.96
CA ASP A 37 44.45 37.68 13.59
C ASP A 37 44.00 36.27 14.01
N ILE A 38 42.71 36.07 14.30
CA ILE A 38 42.11 34.75 14.59
C ILE A 38 41.88 33.95 13.29
N GLY A 39 41.82 34.62 12.14
CA GLY A 39 41.75 34.04 10.80
C GLY A 39 40.49 34.34 9.99
N TYR A 40 39.56 35.15 10.53
CA TYR A 40 38.35 35.55 9.81
C TYR A 40 38.64 36.57 8.69
N GLN A 41 37.87 36.46 7.61
CA GLN A 41 37.69 37.58 6.68
C GLN A 41 36.66 38.52 7.29
N VAL A 42 37.05 39.77 7.54
CA VAL A 42 36.17 40.71 8.25
C VAL A 42 35.45 41.61 7.27
N VAL A 43 34.14 41.71 7.46
CA VAL A 43 33.26 42.68 6.81
C VAL A 43 32.76 43.63 7.89
N HIS A 44 32.62 44.90 7.54
CA HIS A 44 32.18 45.94 8.46
C HIS A 44 30.80 46.46 8.05
N ALA A 45 30.01 46.87 9.05
CA ALA A 45 28.80 47.67 8.88
C ALA A 45 28.74 48.72 9.99
N GLU A 46 28.22 49.91 9.69
CA GLU A 46 28.22 51.06 10.60
C GLU A 46 26.94 51.19 11.44
N ASN A 47 25.89 50.44 11.11
CA ASN A 47 24.64 50.38 11.84
C ASN A 47 23.89 49.07 11.55
N GLY A 48 22.76 48.85 12.23
CA GLY A 48 21.96 47.63 12.08
C GLY A 48 21.35 47.43 10.69
N GLU A 49 20.97 48.50 9.99
CA GLU A 49 20.35 48.41 8.66
C GLU A 49 21.39 47.97 7.61
N GLU A 50 22.58 48.56 7.64
CA GLU A 50 23.70 48.15 6.80
C GLU A 50 24.11 46.70 7.10
N ALA A 51 24.10 46.29 8.37
CA ALA A 51 24.41 44.91 8.75
C ALA A 51 23.44 43.90 8.15
N VAL A 52 22.14 44.19 8.19
CA VAL A 52 21.10 43.35 7.57
C VAL A 52 21.31 43.29 6.05
N GLU A 53 21.63 44.42 5.43
CA GLU A 53 21.85 44.48 3.97
C GLU A 53 23.10 43.69 3.55
N VAL A 54 24.21 43.83 4.28
CA VAL A 54 25.42 43.04 4.09
C VAL A 54 25.12 41.55 4.23
N PHE A 55 24.32 41.15 5.22
CA PHE A 55 23.95 39.75 5.45
C PHE A 55 23.16 39.14 4.29
N LYS A 56 22.34 39.95 3.59
CA LYS A 56 21.60 39.51 2.39
C LYS A 56 22.51 39.33 1.17
N GLN A 57 23.53 40.17 1.04
CA GLN A 57 24.34 40.24 -0.18
C GLN A 57 25.46 39.21 -0.23
N GLN A 58 25.95 38.72 0.92
CA GLN A 58 27.07 37.79 0.96
C GLN A 58 27.02 36.85 2.17
N PRO A 59 27.67 35.67 2.09
CA PRO A 59 27.68 34.72 3.18
C PRO A 59 28.44 35.26 4.40
N VAL A 60 27.75 35.29 5.54
CA VAL A 60 28.32 35.60 6.85
C VAL A 60 28.29 34.34 7.72
N ASP A 61 29.39 34.11 8.44
CA ASP A 61 29.62 32.91 9.25
C ASP A 61 29.48 33.15 10.75
N ILE A 62 29.69 34.40 11.19
CA ILE A 62 29.52 34.87 12.56
C ILE A 62 29.29 36.38 12.55
N VAL A 63 28.47 36.89 13.47
CA VAL A 63 28.19 38.32 13.61
C VAL A 63 28.66 38.79 14.98
N PHE A 64 29.35 39.92 15.01
CA PHE A 64 29.73 40.65 16.20
C PHE A 64 28.97 41.97 16.18
N MET A 65 27.98 42.11 17.06
CA MET A 65 26.95 43.15 16.96
C MET A 65 27.03 44.10 18.16
N ASP A 66 27.26 45.39 17.94
CA ASP A 66 26.99 46.38 18.98
C ASP A 66 25.48 46.54 19.19
N ILE A 67 25.08 46.89 20.41
CA ILE A 67 23.68 47.07 20.78
C ILE A 67 23.22 48.49 20.47
N LEU A 68 24.01 49.48 20.87
CA LEU A 68 23.62 50.89 20.79
C LEU A 68 24.19 51.51 19.52
N MET A 69 23.34 51.67 18.51
CA MET A 69 23.71 52.25 17.22
C MET A 69 22.58 53.14 16.69
N PRO A 70 22.89 54.16 15.86
CA PRO A 70 21.87 54.95 15.18
C PRO A 70 21.14 54.14 14.10
N VAL A 71 20.00 54.66 13.65
CA VAL A 71 19.14 54.08 12.59
C VAL A 71 18.41 52.79 13.01
N MET A 72 19.16 51.73 13.29
CA MET A 72 18.64 50.43 13.74
C MET A 72 19.57 49.89 14.82
N ASP A 73 18.99 49.54 15.97
CA ASP A 73 19.75 48.99 17.09
C ASP A 73 20.14 47.52 16.86
N GLY A 74 21.09 47.03 17.66
CA GLY A 74 21.61 45.67 17.51
C GLY A 74 20.58 44.57 17.76
N TYR A 75 19.57 44.81 18.62
CA TYR A 75 18.54 43.81 18.91
C TYR A 75 17.58 43.65 17.73
N GLN A 76 17.18 44.78 17.13
CA GLN A 76 16.36 44.82 15.92
C GLN A 76 17.10 44.15 14.75
N ALA A 77 18.36 44.53 14.53
CA ALA A 77 19.20 43.96 13.48
C ALA A 77 19.38 42.44 13.65
N THR A 78 19.63 41.98 14.88
CA THR A 78 19.77 40.54 15.18
C THR A 78 18.49 39.77 14.88
N THR A 79 17.34 40.33 15.24
CA THR A 79 16.03 39.72 14.97
C THR A 79 15.82 39.53 13.47
N GLU A 80 16.14 40.54 12.66
CA GLU A 80 16.03 40.48 11.19
C GLU A 80 17.05 39.50 10.58
N ILE A 81 18.31 39.53 11.04
CA ILE A 81 19.35 38.58 10.59
C ILE A 81 18.93 37.14 10.89
N LYS A 82 18.41 36.85 12.08
CA LYS A 82 17.97 35.50 12.46
C LYS A 82 16.79 35.00 11.62
N LYS A 83 15.87 35.88 11.20
CA LYS A 83 14.82 35.52 10.23
C LYS A 83 15.40 35.15 8.87
N LEU A 84 16.43 35.87 8.42
CA LEU A 84 17.11 35.62 7.14
C LEU A 84 17.96 34.33 7.15
N CYS A 85 18.43 33.89 8.32
CA CYS A 85 19.20 32.66 8.46
C CYS A 85 18.44 31.38 8.06
N GLY A 86 17.10 31.38 8.17
CA GLY A 86 16.27 30.19 7.94
C GLY A 86 16.73 29.02 8.81
N SER A 87 17.13 27.91 8.19
CA SER A 87 17.64 26.71 8.88
C SER A 87 19.15 26.74 9.18
N LYS A 88 19.90 27.73 8.67
CA LYS A 88 21.35 27.83 8.88
C LYS A 88 21.67 28.45 10.23
N PHE A 89 22.50 27.80 11.03
CA PHE A 89 23.00 28.39 12.28
C PHE A 89 24.09 29.43 11.99
N VAL A 90 23.79 30.71 12.27
CA VAL A 90 24.78 31.79 12.29
C VAL A 90 24.83 32.41 13.70
N PRO A 91 25.95 32.29 14.41
CA PRO A 91 26.11 32.85 15.75
C PRO A 91 26.18 34.37 15.72
N VAL A 92 25.50 35.02 16.67
CA VAL A 92 25.53 36.46 16.90
C VAL A 92 26.03 36.71 18.32
N LEU A 93 27.26 37.25 18.42
CA LEU A 93 27.86 37.69 19.67
C LEU A 93 27.62 39.19 19.83
N PHE A 94 26.86 39.58 20.84
CA PHE A 94 26.74 41.00 21.16
C PHE A 94 28.04 41.52 21.79
N VAL A 95 28.48 42.71 21.39
CA VAL A 95 29.66 43.38 21.93
C VAL A 95 29.27 44.78 22.39
N THR A 96 29.03 44.96 23.69
CA THR A 96 28.43 46.20 24.22
C THR A 96 29.18 46.76 25.44
N ALA A 97 29.04 48.06 25.68
CA ALA A 97 29.46 48.70 26.93
C ALA A 97 28.39 48.60 28.05
N GLN A 98 27.16 48.20 27.72
CA GLN A 98 26.05 48.11 28.67
C GLN A 98 26.19 46.84 29.52
N ASN A 99 26.52 46.99 30.80
CA ASN A 99 26.80 45.86 31.71
C ASN A 99 25.64 45.63 32.70
N GLU A 100 24.43 45.44 32.16
CA GLU A 100 23.20 45.27 32.93
C GLU A 100 22.56 43.90 32.66
N VAL A 101 21.91 43.32 33.67
CA VAL A 101 21.18 42.03 33.56
C VAL A 101 20.11 42.10 32.47
N ASP A 102 19.46 43.25 32.29
CA ASP A 102 18.44 43.47 31.27
C ASP A 102 18.98 43.31 29.84
N ALA A 103 20.28 43.57 29.61
CA ALA A 103 20.90 43.41 28.29
C ALA A 103 21.03 41.93 27.92
N LEU A 104 21.33 41.05 28.89
CA LEU A 104 21.36 39.60 28.68
C LEU A 104 19.99 39.04 28.33
N VAL A 105 18.94 39.49 29.04
CA VAL A 105 17.56 39.05 28.77
C VAL A 105 17.14 39.45 27.36
N LYS A 106 17.41 40.70 26.96
CA LYS A 106 17.11 41.19 25.61
C LYS A 106 17.93 40.50 24.53
N CYS A 107 19.20 40.20 24.79
CA CYS A 107 20.07 39.44 23.89
C CYS A 107 19.43 38.10 23.50
N ILE A 108 19.02 37.30 24.50
CA ILE A 108 18.38 36.01 24.24
C ILE A 108 17.04 36.20 23.54
N ALA A 109 16.23 37.17 23.97
CA ALA A 109 14.92 37.46 23.37
C ALA A 109 15.00 37.88 21.89
N SER A 110 16.06 38.58 21.48
CA SER A 110 16.30 38.93 20.08
C SER A 110 16.96 37.82 19.26
N GLY A 111 17.27 36.67 19.87
CA GLY A 111 17.93 35.53 19.23
C GLY A 111 19.45 35.58 19.22
N GLY A 112 20.09 36.45 20.00
CA GLY A 112 21.55 36.47 20.20
C GLY A 112 22.04 35.25 20.98
N ASP A 113 23.24 34.79 20.67
CA ASP A 113 23.76 33.53 21.19
C ASP A 113 24.66 33.72 22.43
N ASP A 114 25.30 34.89 22.58
CA ASP A 114 26.11 35.26 23.73
C ASP A 114 26.38 36.78 23.74
N ILE A 115 26.99 37.27 24.83
CA ILE A 115 27.40 38.67 25.01
C ILE A 115 28.86 38.78 25.44
N LEU A 116 29.50 39.87 25.05
CA LEU A 116 30.84 40.27 25.48
C LEU A 116 30.84 41.76 25.83
N PHE A 117 31.32 42.08 27.03
CA PHE A 117 31.37 43.47 27.50
C PHE A 117 32.66 44.16 27.07
N LYS A 118 32.55 45.44 26.66
CA LYS A 118 33.69 46.31 26.39
C LYS A 118 34.33 46.77 27.73
N PRO A 119 35.68 46.86 27.84
CA PRO A 119 36.68 46.67 26.80
C PRO A 119 36.90 45.18 26.45
N VAL A 120 37.06 44.91 25.14
CA VAL A 120 37.16 43.55 24.61
C VAL A 120 38.53 42.95 24.89
N HIS A 121 38.57 41.86 25.67
CA HIS A 121 39.79 41.08 25.86
C HIS A 121 39.96 40.03 24.74
N GLN A 122 41.06 40.09 24.00
CA GLN A 122 41.34 39.21 22.86
C GLN A 122 41.26 37.71 23.21
N ALA A 123 41.74 37.31 24.39
CA ALA A 123 41.68 35.90 24.82
C ALA A 123 40.23 35.40 24.98
N VAL A 124 39.35 36.24 25.54
CA VAL A 124 37.94 35.90 25.74
C VAL A 124 37.19 35.88 24.41
N LEU A 125 37.41 36.89 23.55
CA LEU A 125 36.83 36.92 22.21
C LEU A 125 37.22 35.69 21.40
N LYS A 126 38.52 35.32 21.42
CA LYS A 126 39.01 34.11 20.75
C LYS A 126 38.36 32.84 21.31
N ALA A 127 38.23 32.72 22.62
CA ALA A 127 37.57 31.56 23.24
C ALA A 127 36.09 31.43 22.83
N LYS A 128 35.34 32.54 22.85
CA LYS A 128 33.93 32.57 22.43
C LYS A 128 33.77 32.26 20.94
N ALA A 129 34.58 32.89 20.08
CA ALA A 129 34.57 32.62 18.64
C ALA A 129 34.86 31.13 18.33
N LEU A 130 35.87 30.53 18.96
CA LEU A 130 36.15 29.10 18.82
C LEU A 130 35.03 28.21 19.35
N GLY A 131 34.35 28.62 20.44
CA GLY A 131 33.16 27.94 20.94
C GLY A 131 32.04 27.92 19.89
N PHE A 132 31.77 29.06 19.26
CA PHE A 132 30.77 29.17 18.21
C PHE A 132 31.09 28.36 16.97
N GLU A 133 32.36 28.29 16.55
CA GLU A 133 32.76 27.42 15.44
C GLU A 133 32.48 25.93 15.75
N ARG A 134 32.67 25.49 17.00
CA ARG A 134 32.32 24.13 17.42
C ARG A 134 30.82 23.89 17.37
N THR A 135 30.03 24.82 17.92
CA THR A 135 28.56 24.75 17.88
C THR A 135 28.08 24.69 16.43
N LYS A 136 28.58 25.56 15.56
CA LYS A 136 28.27 25.57 14.14
C LYS A 136 28.64 24.25 13.44
N ALA A 137 29.79 23.67 13.74
CA ALA A 137 30.19 22.38 13.19
C ALA A 137 29.20 21.27 13.59
N ILE A 138 28.72 21.26 14.84
CA ILE A 138 27.71 20.31 15.31
C ILE A 138 26.38 20.53 14.58
N TYR A 139 25.90 21.77 14.49
CA TYR A 139 24.66 22.09 13.77
C TYR A 139 24.73 21.65 12.30
N ASN A 140 25.85 21.92 11.62
CA ASN A 140 26.04 21.49 10.23
C ASN A 140 26.02 19.96 10.09
N GLU A 141 26.61 19.23 11.02
CA GLU A 141 26.57 17.75 10.98
C GLU A 141 25.17 17.22 11.25
N ILE A 142 24.43 17.80 12.20
CA ILE A 142 23.03 17.45 12.46
C ILE A 142 22.17 17.71 11.23
N SER A 143 22.28 18.89 10.60
CA SER A 143 21.54 19.20 9.38
C SER A 143 21.90 18.27 8.23
N ARG A 144 23.18 17.89 8.09
CA ARG A 144 23.61 16.92 7.08
C ARG A 144 22.98 15.55 7.32
N LEU A 145 23.05 15.03 8.54
CA LEU A 145 22.45 13.75 8.92
C LEU A 145 20.93 13.76 8.76
N HIS A 146 20.28 14.87 9.11
CA HIS A 146 18.84 15.04 8.94
C HIS A 146 18.44 15.00 7.47
N ASN A 147 19.15 15.74 6.60
CA ASN A 147 18.90 15.72 5.16
C ASN A 147 19.15 14.33 4.56
N GLN A 148 20.21 13.63 4.98
CA GLN A 148 20.48 12.26 4.54
C GLN A 148 19.36 11.29 4.95
N LEU A 149 18.89 11.39 6.19
CA LEU A 149 17.78 10.58 6.67
C LEU A 149 16.50 10.86 5.87
N GLN A 150 16.22 12.13 5.58
CA GLN A 150 15.06 12.52 4.77
C GLN A 150 15.17 11.99 3.34
N GLU A 151 16.34 12.10 2.70
CA GLU A 151 16.58 11.52 1.36
C GLU A 151 16.40 10.00 1.33
N GLU A 152 16.85 9.30 2.37
CA GLU A 152 16.66 7.85 2.53
C GLU A 152 15.18 7.49 2.74
N GLU A 153 14.45 8.26 3.56
CA GLU A 153 13.01 8.09 3.77
C GLU A 153 12.21 8.34 2.48
N GLU A 154 12.46 9.43 1.77
CA GLU A 154 11.82 9.73 0.49
C GLU A 154 12.11 8.65 -0.57
N LEU A 155 13.34 8.10 -0.60
CA LEU A 155 13.67 7.00 -1.50
C LEU A 155 12.88 5.74 -1.15
N ALA A 156 12.82 5.39 0.14
CA ALA A 156 12.05 4.25 0.61
C ALA A 156 10.55 4.41 0.29
N GLU A 157 10.00 5.61 0.47
CA GLU A 157 8.62 5.94 0.10
C GLU A 157 8.38 5.74 -1.39
N ARG A 158 9.24 6.28 -2.26
CA ARG A 158 9.09 6.09 -3.72
C ARG A 158 9.10 4.62 -4.12
N VAL A 159 10.00 3.82 -3.56
CA VAL A 159 10.06 2.37 -3.85
C VAL A 159 8.79 1.70 -3.33
N PHE A 160 8.37 2.01 -2.10
CA PHE A 160 7.17 1.47 -1.49
C PHE A 160 5.90 1.79 -2.29
N SER A 161 5.66 3.06 -2.57
CA SER A 161 4.54 3.54 -3.37
C SER A 161 4.58 2.96 -4.78
N SER A 162 5.75 2.80 -5.40
CA SER A 162 5.82 2.12 -6.71
C SER A 162 5.46 0.63 -6.65
N ALA A 163 5.77 -0.03 -5.54
CA ALA A 163 5.48 -1.45 -5.34
C ALA A 163 3.99 -1.65 -5.02
N VAL A 164 3.38 -0.80 -4.19
CA VAL A 164 1.98 -0.91 -3.73
C VAL A 164 1.00 -0.15 -4.63
N ALA A 165 1.26 1.12 -4.99
CA ALA A 165 0.30 1.99 -5.69
C ALA A 165 0.14 1.72 -7.20
N ASN A 166 1.09 1.06 -7.87
CA ASN A 166 0.94 0.64 -9.28
C ASN A 166 -0.06 -0.51 -9.50
N SER A 167 -1.02 -0.72 -8.58
CA SER A 167 -1.86 -1.93 -8.59
C SER A 167 -3.33 -1.75 -8.32
N TYR A 168 -3.85 -0.61 -8.73
CA TYR A 168 -5.23 -0.58 -9.17
C TYR A 168 -5.27 -1.23 -10.56
N CYS A 169 -6.20 -2.17 -10.77
CA CYS A 169 -6.50 -2.65 -12.12
C CYS A 169 -6.55 -1.45 -13.07
N ALA A 170 -5.73 -1.48 -14.12
CA ALA A 170 -5.58 -0.38 -15.06
C ALA A 170 -6.91 0.00 -15.77
N ASP A 171 -7.91 -0.89 -15.72
CA ASP A 171 -9.29 -0.63 -16.08
C ASP A 171 -10.13 -0.19 -14.87
N ARG A 172 -10.70 1.01 -14.99
CA ARG A 172 -11.29 1.90 -13.96
C ARG A 172 -12.59 1.39 -13.30
N GLU A 173 -12.61 0.18 -12.77
CA GLU A 173 -13.85 -0.41 -12.23
C GLU A 173 -13.98 -0.33 -10.72
N LEU A 174 -12.87 -0.26 -9.99
CA LEU A 174 -12.84 -0.12 -8.53
C LEU A 174 -12.66 1.34 -8.13
N LEU A 175 -13.40 1.77 -7.12
CA LEU A 175 -13.21 3.08 -6.50
C LEU A 175 -12.39 2.90 -5.22
N VAL A 176 -11.23 3.51 -5.16
CA VAL A 176 -10.33 3.46 -4.00
C VAL A 176 -10.02 4.88 -3.55
N SER A 177 -10.09 5.11 -2.25
CA SER A 177 -9.61 6.33 -1.59
C SER A 177 -8.65 5.94 -0.47
N LEU A 178 -7.43 6.49 -0.50
CA LEU A 178 -6.38 6.29 0.49
C LEU A 178 -5.90 7.66 0.96
N ASN A 179 -6.09 7.94 2.24
CA ASN A 179 -5.59 9.15 2.89
C ASN A 179 -4.67 8.74 4.04
N SER A 180 -3.36 8.89 3.85
CA SER A 180 -2.35 8.51 4.85
C SER A 180 -2.15 9.61 5.90
N ALA A 181 -2.04 9.22 7.17
CA ALA A 181 -1.72 10.11 8.30
C ALA A 181 -0.23 10.47 8.37
N SER A 182 0.64 9.66 7.75
CA SER A 182 2.09 9.88 7.69
C SER A 182 2.67 9.59 6.29
N THR A 183 3.97 9.84 6.10
CA THR A 183 4.68 9.60 4.82
C THR A 183 4.56 8.14 4.32
N PHE A 184 4.37 7.17 5.23
CA PHE A 184 4.09 5.78 4.84
C PHE A 184 2.78 5.33 5.47
N SER A 185 1.86 4.86 4.62
CA SER A 185 0.64 4.23 5.10
C SER A 185 0.94 2.85 5.72
N GLY A 186 0.35 2.58 6.88
CA GLY A 186 0.08 1.24 7.40
C GLY A 186 -0.93 0.48 6.53
N ASP A 187 -1.84 1.20 5.88
CA ASP A 187 -2.84 0.62 5.00
C ASP A 187 -2.31 0.19 3.63
N VAL A 188 -2.81 -0.94 3.15
CA VAL A 188 -2.49 -1.55 1.86
C VAL A 188 -3.77 -1.96 1.15
N VAL A 189 -3.98 -1.43 -0.05
CA VAL A 189 -5.04 -1.89 -0.96
C VAL A 189 -4.42 -2.53 -2.19
N LEU A 190 -4.83 -3.76 -2.47
CA LEU A 190 -4.38 -4.53 -3.62
C LEU A 190 -5.59 -5.08 -4.37
N ALA A 191 -5.64 -4.85 -5.68
CA ALA A 191 -6.64 -5.43 -6.56
C ALA A 191 -5.97 -6.09 -7.76
N GLU A 192 -6.41 -7.29 -8.13
CA GLU A 192 -5.85 -7.98 -9.29
C GLU A 192 -6.89 -8.91 -9.91
N TYR A 193 -6.93 -8.96 -11.24
CA TYR A 193 -7.76 -9.92 -11.97
C TYR A 193 -7.13 -11.31 -11.97
N ARG A 194 -7.97 -12.32 -11.79
CA ARG A 194 -7.67 -13.72 -12.08
C ARG A 194 -7.74 -13.95 -13.59
N PRO A 195 -7.10 -15.02 -14.12
CA PRO A 195 -7.14 -15.30 -15.56
C PRO A 195 -8.54 -15.53 -16.14
N ASN A 196 -9.54 -15.92 -15.33
CA ASN A 196 -10.94 -16.04 -15.75
C ASN A 196 -11.73 -14.72 -15.72
N GLY A 197 -11.12 -13.61 -15.28
CA GLY A 197 -11.77 -12.31 -15.12
C GLY A 197 -12.37 -12.03 -13.74
N ASP A 198 -12.33 -12.99 -12.80
CA ASP A 198 -12.74 -12.73 -11.41
C ASP A 198 -11.76 -11.75 -10.74
N ILE A 199 -12.22 -11.03 -9.72
CA ILE A 199 -11.42 -10.00 -9.04
C ILE A 199 -11.03 -10.52 -7.66
N HIS A 200 -9.74 -10.45 -7.33
CA HIS A 200 -9.29 -10.50 -5.94
C HIS A 200 -9.02 -9.08 -5.46
N LEU A 201 -9.49 -8.78 -4.26
CA LEU A 201 -9.23 -7.54 -3.54
C LEU A 201 -8.71 -7.89 -2.14
N LEU A 202 -7.67 -7.19 -1.69
CA LEU A 202 -7.20 -7.21 -0.31
C LEU A 202 -7.08 -5.78 0.18
N LEU A 203 -7.82 -5.45 1.24
CA LEU A 203 -7.55 -4.30 2.10
C LEU A 203 -6.86 -4.84 3.35
N GLY A 204 -5.68 -4.36 3.66
CA GLY A 204 -4.95 -4.76 4.86
C GLY A 204 -4.46 -3.53 5.60
N ASP A 205 -4.49 -3.60 6.92
CA ASP A 205 -3.94 -2.59 7.82
C ASP A 205 -2.84 -3.24 8.68
N PHE A 206 -1.67 -2.63 8.72
CA PHE A 206 -0.56 -3.07 9.54
C PHE A 206 -0.54 -2.30 10.86
N THR A 207 -0.29 -3.02 11.96
CA THR A 207 -0.13 -2.37 13.26
C THR A 207 0.96 -1.30 13.26
N GLY A 208 0.55 -0.04 13.41
CA GLY A 208 1.41 1.15 13.40
C GLY A 208 1.74 1.66 11.99
N HIS A 209 2.18 2.91 11.90
CA HIS A 209 2.48 3.58 10.63
C HIS A 209 4.01 3.64 10.34
N GLY A 210 4.39 4.16 9.17
CA GLY A 210 5.80 4.39 8.84
C GLY A 210 6.51 3.20 8.16
N LEU A 211 7.84 3.27 8.11
CA LEU A 211 8.69 2.26 7.47
C LEU A 211 8.51 0.83 8.03
N ARG A 212 8.00 0.68 9.26
CA ARG A 212 7.77 -0.63 9.89
C ARG A 212 6.65 -1.41 9.20
N ALA A 213 5.55 -0.75 8.85
CA ALA A 213 4.46 -1.36 8.09
C ALA A 213 4.91 -1.77 6.68
N ALA A 214 5.76 -0.94 6.06
CA ALA A 214 6.29 -1.19 4.72
C ALA A 214 7.05 -2.53 4.58
N ILE A 215 7.68 -3.03 5.65
CA ILE A 215 8.39 -4.31 5.68
C ILE A 215 7.45 -5.49 5.37
N GLY A 216 6.21 -5.43 5.86
CA GLY A 216 5.21 -6.47 5.63
C GLY A 216 4.47 -6.30 4.30
N ALA A 217 4.12 -5.06 3.97
CA ALA A 217 3.28 -4.71 2.84
C ALA A 217 3.85 -5.13 1.46
N MET A 218 5.15 -4.93 1.21
CA MET A 218 5.76 -5.30 -0.09
C MET A 218 5.73 -6.82 -0.37
N PRO A 219 6.18 -7.70 0.55
CA PRO A 219 6.02 -9.15 0.39
C PRO A 219 4.57 -9.59 0.20
N VAL A 220 3.62 -8.92 0.86
CA VAL A 220 2.18 -9.20 0.70
C VAL A 220 1.72 -8.88 -0.72
N ALA A 221 2.09 -7.70 -1.24
CA ALA A 221 1.78 -7.29 -2.60
C ALA A 221 2.31 -8.29 -3.65
N ASP A 222 3.56 -8.71 -3.52
CA ASP A 222 4.18 -9.66 -4.45
C ASP A 222 3.49 -11.03 -4.43
N ILE A 223 3.20 -11.55 -3.24
CA ILE A 223 2.52 -12.84 -3.07
C ILE A 223 1.11 -12.75 -3.63
N PHE A 224 0.35 -11.72 -3.24
CA PHE A 224 -1.02 -11.52 -3.66
C PHE A 224 -1.13 -11.48 -5.19
N ARG A 225 -0.37 -10.59 -5.85
CA ARG A 225 -0.45 -10.45 -7.32
C ARG A 225 0.07 -11.68 -8.04
N GLY A 226 1.23 -12.18 -7.62
CA GLY A 226 1.87 -13.33 -8.26
C GLY A 226 0.99 -14.58 -8.20
N MET A 227 0.31 -14.81 -7.07
CA MET A 227 -0.59 -15.94 -6.90
C MET A 227 -1.96 -15.71 -7.55
N THR A 228 -2.51 -14.50 -7.49
CA THR A 228 -3.79 -14.17 -8.16
C THR A 228 -3.68 -14.35 -9.68
N ARG A 229 -2.61 -13.83 -10.31
CA ARG A 229 -2.38 -13.99 -11.76
C ARG A 229 -2.16 -15.44 -12.19
N LYS A 230 -1.67 -16.29 -11.29
CA LYS A 230 -1.55 -17.73 -11.52
C LYS A 230 -2.86 -18.48 -11.28
N GLY A 231 -3.88 -17.82 -10.73
CA GLY A 231 -5.20 -18.41 -10.47
C GLY A 231 -5.29 -19.25 -9.18
N TYR A 232 -4.46 -18.96 -8.17
CA TYR A 232 -4.63 -19.54 -6.85
C TYR A 232 -5.93 -19.05 -6.18
N THR A 233 -6.44 -19.81 -5.20
CA THR A 233 -7.64 -19.47 -4.42
C THR A 233 -7.33 -18.50 -3.29
N ALA A 234 -8.34 -17.78 -2.77
CA ALA A 234 -8.20 -16.92 -1.60
C ALA A 234 -7.52 -17.63 -0.40
N ASP A 235 -7.93 -18.87 -0.08
CA ASP A 235 -7.35 -19.65 1.03
C ASP A 235 -5.82 -19.86 0.85
N ALA A 236 -5.38 -20.26 -0.34
CA ALA A 236 -3.96 -20.50 -0.61
C ALA A 236 -3.13 -19.21 -0.50
N ILE A 237 -3.68 -18.08 -1.00
CA ILE A 237 -3.03 -16.78 -0.97
C ILE A 237 -2.89 -16.30 0.49
N LEU A 238 -3.98 -16.31 1.26
CA LEU A 238 -4.00 -15.87 2.66
C LEU A 238 -3.07 -16.70 3.54
N ARG A 239 -3.01 -18.03 3.35
CA ARG A 239 -2.06 -18.89 4.07
C ARG A 239 -0.61 -18.57 3.74
N GLN A 240 -0.32 -18.31 2.47
CA GLN A 240 1.03 -17.97 2.03
C GLN A 240 1.45 -16.59 2.54
N ILE A 241 0.55 -15.61 2.53
CA ILE A 241 0.74 -14.30 3.16
C ILE A 241 1.02 -14.48 4.65
N ASN A 242 0.16 -15.21 5.38
CA ASN A 242 0.34 -15.44 6.82
C ASN A 242 1.71 -16.05 7.13
N LYS A 243 2.11 -17.09 6.38
CA LYS A 243 3.40 -17.75 6.54
C LYS A 243 4.57 -16.80 6.29
N ARG A 244 4.43 -15.88 5.32
CA ARG A 244 5.46 -14.89 5.02
C ARG A 244 5.54 -13.83 6.12
N LEU A 245 4.40 -13.28 6.53
CA LEU A 245 4.30 -12.27 7.59
C LEU A 245 4.82 -12.81 8.93
N HIS A 246 4.42 -14.00 9.33
CA HIS A 246 4.87 -14.63 10.58
C HIS A 246 6.40 -14.85 10.66
N ARG A 247 7.08 -14.93 9.51
CA ARG A 247 8.54 -15.06 9.44
C ARG A 247 9.27 -13.73 9.40
N LEU A 248 8.62 -12.69 8.88
CA LEU A 248 9.25 -11.39 8.62
C LEU A 248 8.95 -10.37 9.73
N LEU A 249 7.71 -10.35 10.21
CA LEU A 249 7.27 -9.37 11.20
C LEU A 249 7.87 -9.68 12.58
N PRO A 250 8.34 -8.66 13.31
CA PRO A 250 8.78 -8.83 14.68
C PRO A 250 7.58 -9.09 15.62
N THR A 251 7.87 -9.60 16.82
CA THR A 251 6.86 -9.80 17.85
C THR A 251 6.13 -8.49 18.17
N GLY A 252 4.79 -8.55 18.20
CA GLY A 252 3.93 -7.40 18.44
C GLY A 252 3.45 -6.70 17.17
N MET A 253 3.84 -7.18 15.98
CA MET A 253 3.30 -6.69 14.71
C MET A 253 2.45 -7.75 14.00
N PHE A 254 1.34 -7.31 13.41
CA PHE A 254 0.46 -8.13 12.59
C PHE A 254 -0.22 -7.29 11.51
N MET A 255 -0.92 -7.96 10.59
CA MET A 255 -1.72 -7.32 9.56
C MET A 255 -3.18 -7.72 9.75
N ALA A 256 -4.02 -6.76 10.17
CA ALA A 256 -5.47 -6.89 10.03
C ALA A 256 -5.81 -6.83 8.54
N GLY A 257 -6.85 -7.53 8.11
CA GLY A 257 -7.22 -7.43 6.70
C GLY A 257 -8.55 -8.05 6.33
N THR A 258 -9.05 -7.60 5.18
CA THR A 258 -10.24 -8.11 4.51
C THR A 258 -9.88 -8.48 3.09
N PHE A 259 -10.14 -9.74 2.73
CA PHE A 259 -9.94 -10.28 1.38
C PHE A 259 -11.29 -10.59 0.76
N VAL A 260 -11.49 -10.15 -0.48
CA VAL A 260 -12.70 -10.41 -1.27
C VAL A 260 -12.32 -11.05 -2.59
N GLU A 261 -12.85 -12.25 -2.83
CA GLU A 261 -12.88 -12.90 -4.14
C GLU A 261 -14.27 -12.66 -4.73
N ALA A 262 -14.34 -11.77 -5.73
CA ALA A 262 -15.57 -11.46 -6.45
C ALA A 262 -15.61 -12.24 -7.77
N SER A 263 -16.49 -13.25 -7.81
CA SER A 263 -16.65 -14.08 -9.01
C SER A 263 -17.79 -13.55 -9.88
N LEU A 264 -17.44 -13.08 -11.07
CA LEU A 264 -18.41 -12.62 -12.07
C LEU A 264 -19.13 -13.80 -12.73
N GLN A 265 -18.40 -14.90 -12.93
CA GLN A 265 -18.94 -16.12 -13.55
C GLN A 265 -19.92 -16.82 -12.64
N GLN A 266 -19.56 -17.00 -11.35
CA GLN A 266 -20.41 -17.68 -10.37
C GLN A 266 -21.41 -16.75 -9.70
N LYS A 267 -21.31 -15.44 -9.92
CA LYS A 267 -22.10 -14.39 -9.26
C LYS A 267 -22.10 -14.57 -7.74
N SER A 268 -20.91 -14.73 -7.18
CA SER A 268 -20.72 -14.97 -5.76
C SER A 268 -19.54 -14.16 -5.22
N LEU A 269 -19.62 -13.80 -3.94
CA LEU A 269 -18.54 -13.16 -3.20
C LEU A 269 -18.04 -14.14 -2.16
N THR A 270 -16.73 -14.36 -2.11
CA THR A 270 -16.09 -15.07 -1.00
C THR A 270 -15.25 -14.07 -0.22
N VAL A 271 -15.55 -13.93 1.06
CA VAL A 271 -14.96 -12.90 1.92
C VAL A 271 -14.25 -13.57 3.09
N TRP A 272 -13.07 -13.05 3.41
CA TRP A 272 -12.39 -13.26 4.68
C TRP A 272 -12.19 -11.90 5.34
N ASN A 273 -12.54 -11.78 6.62
CA ASN A 273 -12.28 -10.60 7.43
C ASN A 273 -11.57 -11.05 8.72
N GLY A 274 -10.35 -10.55 8.92
CA GLY A 274 -9.53 -10.82 10.08
C GLY A 274 -8.97 -9.55 10.70
N GLY A 275 -9.74 -8.95 11.60
CA GLY A 275 -9.35 -7.79 12.39
C GLY A 275 -9.74 -6.43 11.81
N MET A 276 -10.48 -6.37 10.70
CA MET A 276 -10.96 -5.10 10.12
C MET A 276 -12.42 -4.81 10.53
N PRO A 277 -12.90 -3.56 10.35
CA PRO A 277 -14.33 -3.24 10.43
C PRO A 277 -15.21 -4.11 9.53
N GLU A 278 -16.52 -4.08 9.78
CA GLU A 278 -17.48 -4.87 9.01
C GLU A 278 -17.49 -4.51 7.52
N LEU A 279 -17.50 -5.53 6.65
CA LEU A 279 -17.69 -5.31 5.22
C LEU A 279 -19.19 -5.13 4.95
N LEU A 280 -19.52 -4.05 4.25
CA LEU A 280 -20.89 -3.59 4.04
C LEU A 280 -21.34 -3.89 2.61
N ILE A 281 -22.51 -4.51 2.46
CA ILE A 281 -23.14 -4.77 1.17
C ILE A 281 -24.46 -4.01 1.10
N TYR A 282 -24.50 -3.00 0.25
CA TYR A 282 -25.66 -2.13 0.07
C TYR A 282 -26.31 -2.39 -1.28
N ASN A 283 -27.62 -2.68 -1.27
CA ASN A 283 -28.36 -2.86 -2.51
C ASN A 283 -29.07 -1.56 -2.90
N THR A 284 -28.67 -0.97 -4.03
CA THR A 284 -29.21 0.33 -4.47
C THR A 284 -30.65 0.25 -4.98
N GLN A 285 -31.12 -0.91 -5.41
CA GLN A 285 -32.53 -1.08 -5.80
C GLN A 285 -33.46 -1.11 -4.59
N GLN A 286 -33.03 -1.77 -3.50
CA GLN A 286 -33.79 -1.84 -2.25
C GLN A 286 -33.58 -0.62 -1.34
N GLN A 287 -32.58 0.21 -1.63
CA GLN A 287 -32.17 1.35 -0.79
C GLN A 287 -31.92 0.93 0.67
N ALA A 288 -31.35 -0.25 0.86
CA ALA A 288 -31.15 -0.86 2.17
C ALA A 288 -29.84 -1.65 2.24
N MET A 289 -29.31 -1.74 3.46
CA MET A 289 -28.18 -2.62 3.76
C MET A 289 -28.65 -4.07 3.67
N ARG A 290 -28.05 -4.85 2.76
CA ARG A 290 -28.42 -6.25 2.51
C ARG A 290 -27.72 -7.19 3.48
N GLU A 291 -26.42 -7.01 3.67
CA GLU A 291 -25.61 -7.89 4.50
C GLU A 291 -24.43 -7.14 5.12
N ARG A 292 -24.02 -7.58 6.32
CA ARG A 292 -22.83 -7.12 7.04
C ARG A 292 -21.97 -8.33 7.37
N LEU A 293 -20.69 -8.27 7.03
CA LEU A 293 -19.76 -9.36 7.25
C LEU A 293 -18.76 -8.96 8.35
N LEU A 294 -18.98 -9.53 9.55
CA LEU A 294 -18.17 -9.26 10.72
C LEU A 294 -16.78 -9.91 10.61
N SER A 295 -15.83 -9.38 11.37
CA SER A 295 -14.52 -9.99 11.56
C SER A 295 -14.62 -11.24 12.44
N GLU A 296 -14.51 -12.42 11.85
CA GLU A 296 -14.56 -13.72 12.53
C GLU A 296 -13.21 -14.46 12.55
N SER A 297 -12.17 -13.89 11.93
CA SER A 297 -10.83 -14.49 11.86
C SER A 297 -9.79 -13.67 12.62
N LEU A 298 -8.68 -14.31 12.99
CA LEU A 298 -7.53 -13.59 13.54
C LEU A 298 -6.75 -12.85 12.43
N PRO A 299 -6.12 -11.71 12.75
CA PRO A 299 -5.18 -11.04 11.87
C PRO A 299 -4.02 -11.95 11.43
N LEU A 300 -3.43 -11.63 10.29
CA LEU A 300 -2.35 -12.41 9.68
C LEU A 300 -1.00 -12.06 10.31
N GLY A 301 -0.11 -13.06 10.39
CA GLY A 301 1.24 -12.92 10.95
C GLY A 301 1.37 -13.32 12.43
N ILE A 302 0.25 -13.49 13.14
CA ILE A 302 0.25 -13.84 14.57
C ILE A 302 0.58 -15.32 14.78
N GLN A 303 -0.15 -16.21 14.12
CA GLN A 303 -0.03 -17.66 14.31
C GLN A 303 0.69 -18.33 13.13
N THR A 304 1.44 -19.40 13.41
CA THR A 304 2.11 -20.18 12.36
C THR A 304 1.12 -20.86 11.41
N THR A 305 -0.03 -21.31 11.94
CA THR A 305 -1.15 -21.86 11.18
C THR A 305 -2.38 -21.04 11.49
N VAL A 306 -3.01 -20.47 10.46
CA VAL A 306 -4.20 -19.64 10.58
C VAL A 306 -5.45 -20.44 10.20
N GLU A 307 -6.48 -20.35 11.03
CA GLU A 307 -7.83 -20.80 10.69
C GLU A 307 -8.52 -19.68 9.91
N LEU A 308 -8.85 -19.95 8.65
CA LEU A 308 -9.47 -18.97 7.75
C LEU A 308 -10.96 -19.26 7.64
N ASN A 309 -11.78 -18.38 8.22
CA ASN A 309 -13.24 -18.43 8.13
C ASN A 309 -13.70 -17.67 6.88
N LEU A 310 -13.50 -18.29 5.71
CA LEU A 310 -14.01 -17.78 4.42
C LEU A 310 -15.52 -18.03 4.33
N LYS A 311 -16.31 -16.97 4.19
CA LYS A 311 -17.76 -17.00 3.97
C LYS A 311 -18.07 -16.69 2.51
N THR A 312 -18.93 -17.50 1.89
CA THR A 312 -19.35 -17.32 0.49
C THR A 312 -20.83 -16.98 0.43
N ILE A 313 -21.18 -15.90 -0.25
CA ILE A 313 -22.54 -15.37 -0.38
C ILE A 313 -22.87 -15.08 -1.85
N PRO A 314 -24.15 -15.09 -2.26
CA PRO A 314 -24.52 -14.74 -3.63
C PRO A 314 -24.36 -13.23 -3.85
N TRP A 315 -23.82 -12.86 -5.01
CA TRP A 315 -23.71 -11.49 -5.50
C TRP A 315 -24.93 -11.17 -6.35
N LEU A 316 -25.71 -10.17 -5.94
CA LEU A 316 -26.92 -9.77 -6.64
C LEU A 316 -26.66 -8.50 -7.49
N PRO A 317 -27.41 -8.33 -8.59
CA PRO A 317 -27.40 -7.07 -9.33
C PRO A 317 -27.72 -5.88 -8.41
N ASN A 318 -27.12 -4.73 -8.68
CA ASN A 318 -27.24 -3.49 -7.90
C ASN A 318 -26.61 -3.51 -6.50
N ASP A 319 -25.88 -4.59 -6.13
CA ASP A 319 -25.08 -4.63 -4.91
C ASP A 319 -23.80 -3.80 -5.08
N HIS A 320 -23.56 -2.90 -4.13
CA HIS A 320 -22.30 -2.20 -3.93
C HIS A 320 -21.62 -2.77 -2.68
N ILE A 321 -20.35 -3.14 -2.82
CA ILE A 321 -19.56 -3.73 -1.74
C ILE A 321 -18.58 -2.68 -1.26
N VAL A 322 -18.62 -2.32 0.02
CA VAL A 322 -17.77 -1.28 0.61
C VAL A 322 -16.92 -1.87 1.73
N LEU A 323 -15.61 -1.62 1.64
CA LEU A 323 -14.59 -1.97 2.60
C LEU A 323 -14.00 -0.67 3.19
N LEU A 324 -13.75 -0.67 4.49
CA LEU A 324 -13.29 0.49 5.25
C LEU A 324 -12.16 0.06 6.20
N SER A 325 -11.16 0.91 6.40
CA SER A 325 -10.28 0.83 7.57
C SER A 325 -10.96 1.40 8.81
N ASP A 326 -10.46 1.04 9.98
CA ASP A 326 -10.89 1.58 11.27
C ASP A 326 -10.65 3.09 11.39
N GLY A 327 -9.65 3.64 10.69
CA GLY A 327 -9.42 5.08 10.60
C GLY A 327 -10.63 5.89 10.13
N VAL A 328 -11.59 5.29 9.38
CA VAL A 328 -12.86 5.96 9.04
C VAL A 328 -13.74 6.14 10.28
N THR A 329 -13.89 5.10 11.10
CA THR A 329 -14.75 5.11 12.29
C THR A 329 -14.10 5.83 13.47
N GLU A 330 -12.77 5.77 13.56
CA GLU A 330 -11.97 6.37 14.63
C GLU A 330 -11.56 7.82 14.33
N ALA A 331 -11.86 8.33 13.13
CA ALA A 331 -11.64 9.73 12.78
C ALA A 331 -12.27 10.68 13.81
N VAL A 332 -11.48 11.60 14.34
CA VAL A 332 -11.90 12.54 15.40
C VAL A 332 -12.22 13.93 14.84
N ASN A 333 -13.16 14.62 15.49
CA ASN A 333 -13.36 16.05 15.29
C ASN A 333 -12.47 16.89 16.22
N VAL A 334 -12.53 18.22 16.07
CA VAL A 334 -11.80 19.18 16.94
C VAL A 334 -12.17 19.10 18.42
N GLU A 335 -13.30 18.48 18.76
CA GLU A 335 -13.79 18.26 20.14
C GLU A 335 -13.34 16.90 20.70
N GLY A 336 -12.65 16.06 19.90
CA GLY A 336 -12.20 14.73 20.27
C GLY A 336 -13.28 13.65 20.19
N GLU A 337 -14.43 13.93 19.58
CA GLU A 337 -15.46 12.92 19.32
C GLU A 337 -15.11 12.11 18.06
N MET A 338 -15.24 10.79 18.15
CA MET A 338 -15.08 9.89 17.00
C MET A 338 -16.28 9.96 16.05
N PHE A 339 -16.04 9.74 14.76
CA PHE A 339 -17.07 9.70 13.72
C PHE A 339 -18.10 8.61 14.04
N GLY A 340 -17.63 7.39 14.31
CA GLY A 340 -18.43 6.26 14.80
C GLY A 340 -19.40 5.66 13.77
N GLU A 341 -19.96 4.50 14.13
CA GLU A 341 -20.83 3.70 13.25
C GLU A 341 -22.14 4.42 12.88
N GLN A 342 -22.74 5.17 13.82
CA GLN A 342 -24.02 5.86 13.57
C GLN A 342 -23.92 6.89 12.45
N ARG A 343 -22.81 7.64 12.38
CA ARG A 343 -22.58 8.64 11.34
C ARG A 343 -22.22 7.99 10.01
N LEU A 344 -21.48 6.88 10.06
CA LEU A 344 -21.20 6.06 8.88
C LEU A 344 -22.51 5.55 8.24
N GLU A 345 -23.42 5.00 9.03
CA GLU A 345 -24.74 4.56 8.52
C GLU A 345 -25.56 5.72 7.94
N ALA A 346 -25.51 6.89 8.58
CA ALA A 346 -26.15 8.09 8.05
C ALA A 346 -25.55 8.50 6.69
N ALA A 347 -24.24 8.34 6.50
CA ALA A 347 -23.56 8.59 5.23
C ALA A 347 -24.10 7.67 4.11
N PHE A 348 -24.26 6.38 4.39
CA PHE A 348 -24.82 5.42 3.42
C PHE A 348 -26.26 5.78 3.01
N ASN A 349 -27.10 6.20 3.96
CA ASN A 349 -28.50 6.52 3.72
C ASN A 349 -28.72 7.88 3.03
N SER A 350 -27.69 8.74 2.97
CA SER A 350 -27.80 10.12 2.50
C SER A 350 -27.11 10.37 1.15
N ARG A 351 -26.88 9.32 0.35
CA ARG A 351 -26.19 9.34 -0.97
C ARG A 351 -26.75 10.34 -2.01
N SER A 352 -27.87 11.02 -1.73
CA SER A 352 -28.51 11.98 -2.64
C SER A 352 -27.51 12.97 -3.26
N GLY A 353 -27.26 12.81 -4.57
CA GLY A 353 -26.44 13.72 -5.37
C GLY A 353 -24.94 13.40 -5.51
N GLN A 354 -24.42 12.33 -4.88
CA GLN A 354 -22.99 11.95 -5.00
C GLN A 354 -22.77 10.78 -5.98
N PRO A 355 -21.62 10.72 -6.69
CA PRO A 355 -21.36 9.70 -7.70
C PRO A 355 -21.14 8.30 -7.10
N SER A 356 -20.59 8.20 -5.88
CA SER A 356 -20.23 6.95 -5.21
C SER A 356 -20.49 7.00 -3.70
N PHE A 357 -20.48 5.85 -3.03
CA PHE A 357 -20.59 5.80 -1.57
C PHE A 357 -19.34 6.37 -0.90
N ILE A 358 -18.15 6.07 -1.43
CA ILE A 358 -16.89 6.63 -0.94
C ILE A 358 -16.91 8.16 -0.97
N ALA A 359 -17.36 8.77 -2.07
CA ALA A 359 -17.39 10.23 -2.17
C ALA A 359 -18.34 10.87 -1.14
N CYS A 360 -19.44 10.19 -0.82
CA CYS A 360 -20.38 10.64 0.20
C CYS A 360 -19.77 10.54 1.60
N ILE A 361 -19.15 9.40 1.94
CA ILE A 361 -18.47 9.18 3.23
C ILE A 361 -17.35 10.19 3.40
N GLN A 362 -16.49 10.36 2.39
CA GLN A 362 -15.38 11.30 2.42
C GLN A 362 -15.84 12.75 2.67
N GLN A 363 -16.89 13.20 1.97
CA GLN A 363 -17.43 14.54 2.18
C GLN A 363 -17.95 14.74 3.61
N GLN A 364 -18.58 13.73 4.20
CA GLN A 364 -19.08 13.82 5.58
C GLN A 364 -17.95 13.79 6.60
N LEU A 365 -16.94 12.98 6.35
CA LEU A 365 -15.72 12.88 7.16
C LEU A 365 -14.99 14.23 7.19
N GLU A 366 -14.74 14.84 6.03
CA GLU A 366 -14.08 16.15 5.91
C GLU A 366 -14.86 17.25 6.66
N ARG A 367 -16.20 17.23 6.55
CA ARG A 367 -17.07 18.18 7.29
C ARG A 367 -17.06 17.94 8.79
N PHE A 368 -16.96 16.69 9.24
CA PHE A 368 -16.96 16.33 10.65
C PHE A 368 -15.62 16.66 11.32
N CYS A 369 -14.51 16.27 10.68
CA CYS A 369 -13.17 16.51 11.20
C CYS A 369 -12.81 18.00 11.24
N ASN A 370 -13.32 18.80 10.28
CA ASN A 370 -13.18 20.26 10.24
C ASN A 370 -11.72 20.75 10.46
N GLY A 371 -10.75 20.07 9.86
CA GLY A 371 -9.32 20.39 9.98
C GLY A 371 -8.62 19.83 11.23
N ALA A 372 -9.26 18.93 11.98
CA ALA A 372 -8.59 18.15 13.02
C ALA A 372 -7.41 17.32 12.45
N GLU A 373 -6.39 17.10 13.29
CA GLU A 373 -5.23 16.28 12.92
C GLU A 373 -5.65 14.82 12.76
N GLN A 374 -5.22 14.19 11.66
CA GLN A 374 -5.53 12.80 11.36
C GLN A 374 -4.64 11.89 12.22
N LEU A 375 -5.26 11.06 13.06
CA LEU A 375 -4.56 10.18 14.00
C LEU A 375 -4.13 8.85 13.36
N ASP A 376 -4.86 8.39 12.35
CA ASP A 376 -4.62 7.10 11.70
C ASP A 376 -4.97 7.13 10.20
N ASP A 377 -4.52 6.12 9.45
CA ASP A 377 -4.75 6.01 8.01
C ASP A 377 -6.22 5.72 7.67
N ILE A 378 -6.71 6.38 6.62
CA ILE A 378 -8.12 6.29 6.20
C ILE A 378 -8.17 5.69 4.81
N SER A 379 -8.62 4.44 4.74
CA SER A 379 -8.71 3.67 3.50
C SER A 379 -10.13 3.19 3.25
N MET A 380 -10.59 3.40 2.02
CA MET A 380 -11.93 3.00 1.58
C MET A 380 -11.87 2.38 0.19
N VAL A 381 -12.57 1.26 0.01
CA VAL A 381 -12.69 0.59 -1.28
C VAL A 381 -14.15 0.27 -1.57
N GLU A 382 -14.60 0.58 -2.78
CA GLU A 382 -15.94 0.30 -3.27
C GLU A 382 -15.84 -0.51 -4.57
N ILE A 383 -16.46 -1.69 -4.55
CA ILE A 383 -16.77 -2.48 -5.75
C ILE A 383 -18.20 -2.10 -6.16
N PRO A 384 -18.39 -1.37 -7.28
CA PRO A 384 -19.72 -1.02 -7.75
C PRO A 384 -20.43 -2.24 -8.36
N ASP A 385 -21.67 -2.08 -8.82
CA ASP A 385 -22.35 -3.13 -9.57
C ASP A 385 -21.65 -3.41 -10.91
N LEU A 386 -20.87 -4.51 -10.93
CA LEU A 386 -20.20 -5.02 -12.12
C LEU A 386 -21.01 -6.10 -12.85
N LEU A 387 -22.08 -6.64 -12.24
CA LEU A 387 -22.88 -7.72 -12.83
C LEU A 387 -23.78 -7.26 -13.96
N ASN A 388 -24.22 -5.99 -13.94
CA ASN A 388 -25.09 -5.40 -14.95
C ASN A 388 -24.35 -4.67 -16.07
N ARG A 389 -23.01 -4.62 -16.05
CA ARG A 389 -22.25 -3.90 -17.07
C ARG A 389 -22.01 -4.79 -18.29
N PRO A 390 -22.11 -4.25 -19.52
CA PRO A 390 -21.67 -4.97 -20.70
C PRO A 390 -20.17 -5.27 -20.55
N ASN A 391 -19.78 -6.53 -20.78
CA ASN A 391 -18.38 -6.98 -20.73
C ASN A 391 -17.48 -5.91 -21.36
N ALA A 392 -16.71 -5.21 -20.54
CA ALA A 392 -15.65 -4.36 -21.05
C ALA A 392 -14.67 -5.31 -21.76
N GLU A 393 -14.51 -5.14 -23.07
CA GLU A 393 -13.48 -5.81 -23.84
C GLU A 393 -12.16 -5.60 -23.12
N ALA A 394 -11.59 -6.67 -22.57
CA ALA A 394 -10.38 -6.64 -21.76
C ALA A 394 -9.28 -5.88 -22.50
N ALA A 395 -8.99 -4.66 -22.04
CA ALA A 395 -8.00 -3.80 -22.63
C ALA A 395 -6.63 -4.16 -22.02
N SER A 396 -5.76 -4.76 -22.83
CA SER A 396 -4.43 -4.22 -23.16
C SER A 396 -3.44 -5.32 -23.55
N THR A 397 -2.98 -5.12 -24.78
CA THR A 397 -1.95 -5.82 -25.53
C THR A 397 -0.58 -5.66 -24.88
N PHE A 398 0.00 -6.75 -24.38
CA PHE A 398 1.46 -6.89 -24.29
C PHE A 398 1.95 -7.73 -25.48
N ALA A 399 2.48 -7.04 -26.49
CA ALA A 399 3.09 -7.64 -27.67
C ALA A 399 4.46 -8.24 -27.31
N GLY A 400 4.46 -9.53 -26.95
CA GLY A 400 5.65 -10.38 -26.92
C GLY A 400 5.53 -11.47 -27.99
N SER A 401 6.31 -11.34 -29.06
CA SER A 401 6.17 -12.04 -30.34
C SER A 401 6.81 -13.44 -30.41
N ASN A 402 6.73 -14.23 -29.34
CA ASN A 402 7.18 -15.63 -29.39
C ASN A 402 6.01 -16.57 -29.09
N GLN A 403 5.45 -17.15 -30.15
CA GLN A 403 4.45 -18.20 -30.04
C GLN A 403 5.12 -19.57 -29.85
N PRO A 404 4.51 -20.49 -29.07
CA PRO A 404 5.01 -21.85 -28.91
C PRO A 404 5.16 -22.55 -30.26
N ARG A 405 6.36 -23.03 -30.56
CA ARG A 405 6.64 -23.89 -31.72
C ARG A 405 6.86 -25.32 -31.25
N GLY A 406 6.25 -26.28 -31.94
CA GLY A 406 6.44 -27.72 -31.69
C GLY A 406 5.18 -28.42 -31.19
N LYS A 407 5.34 -29.70 -30.86
CA LYS A 407 4.28 -30.57 -30.34
C LYS A 407 4.68 -31.04 -28.95
N TRP A 408 3.76 -30.93 -28.00
CA TRP A 408 4.01 -31.37 -26.63
C TRP A 408 2.75 -31.96 -26.01
N ARG A 409 2.97 -32.80 -24.99
CA ARG A 409 1.94 -33.43 -24.16
C ARG A 409 2.28 -33.19 -22.70
N TRP A 410 1.30 -32.75 -21.94
CA TRP A 410 1.37 -32.63 -20.49
C TRP A 410 0.28 -33.50 -19.86
N GLN A 411 0.62 -34.27 -18.83
CA GLN A 411 -0.34 -35.14 -18.14
C GLN A 411 -0.09 -35.09 -16.63
N LEU A 412 -1.18 -34.98 -15.87
CA LEU A 412 -1.16 -34.98 -14.41
C LEU A 412 -2.31 -35.83 -13.87
N CYS A 413 -1.98 -36.79 -13.00
CA CYS A 413 -2.94 -37.59 -12.27
C CYS A 413 -2.84 -37.27 -10.78
N LEU A 414 -3.96 -36.90 -10.17
CA LEU A 414 -4.06 -36.56 -8.75
C LEU A 414 -4.90 -37.63 -8.05
N ASP A 415 -4.34 -38.19 -6.99
CA ASP A 415 -5.05 -39.05 -6.05
C ASP A 415 -5.83 -38.21 -5.01
N VAL A 416 -6.59 -38.87 -4.15
CA VAL A 416 -7.38 -38.23 -3.09
C VAL A 416 -6.57 -37.28 -2.21
N ASN A 417 -5.40 -37.74 -1.75
CA ASN A 417 -4.57 -36.95 -0.84
C ASN A 417 -4.09 -35.66 -1.52
N SER A 418 -3.73 -35.75 -2.80
CA SER A 418 -3.32 -34.60 -3.59
C SER A 418 -4.49 -33.67 -3.87
N LEU A 419 -5.67 -34.19 -4.24
CA LEU A 419 -6.86 -33.39 -4.53
C LEU A 419 -7.35 -32.55 -3.34
N GLN A 420 -7.08 -32.99 -2.11
CA GLN A 420 -7.43 -32.23 -0.90
C GLN A 420 -6.53 -31.02 -0.65
N GLN A 421 -5.29 -31.01 -1.19
CA GLN A 421 -4.26 -30.04 -0.82
C GLN A 421 -3.70 -29.25 -2.01
N PHE A 422 -3.86 -29.76 -3.23
CA PHE A 422 -3.21 -29.25 -4.42
C PHE A 422 -4.21 -28.91 -5.52
N THR A 423 -4.12 -27.68 -6.03
CA THR A 423 -4.85 -27.24 -7.21
C THR A 423 -3.93 -27.31 -8.43
N PRO A 424 -4.26 -28.07 -9.49
CA PRO A 424 -3.38 -28.23 -10.65
C PRO A 424 -3.32 -27.02 -11.58
N ILE A 425 -4.35 -26.17 -11.55
CA ILE A 425 -4.51 -25.08 -12.50
C ILE A 425 -3.33 -24.07 -12.48
N PRO A 426 -2.84 -23.60 -11.32
CA PRO A 426 -1.71 -22.65 -11.30
C PRO A 426 -0.40 -23.21 -11.85
N LEU A 427 -0.15 -24.51 -11.65
CA LEU A 427 1.00 -25.20 -12.22
C LEU A 427 0.90 -25.23 -13.75
N LEU A 428 -0.30 -25.54 -14.26
CA LEU A 428 -0.56 -25.52 -15.69
C LEU A 428 -0.37 -24.11 -16.27
N MET A 429 -0.92 -23.07 -15.63
CA MET A 429 -0.76 -21.70 -16.12
C MET A 429 0.69 -21.25 -16.17
N THR A 430 1.48 -21.63 -15.16
CA THR A 430 2.94 -21.38 -15.15
C THR A 430 3.61 -22.09 -16.32
N THR A 431 3.24 -23.35 -16.58
CA THR A 431 3.77 -24.13 -17.72
C THR A 431 3.42 -23.47 -19.06
N LEU A 432 2.16 -23.06 -19.25
CA LEU A 432 1.73 -22.37 -20.47
C LEU A 432 2.43 -21.01 -20.66
N GLN A 433 2.73 -20.32 -19.56
CA GLN A 433 3.49 -19.07 -19.60
C GLN A 433 4.95 -19.31 -20.02
N GLU A 434 5.62 -20.33 -19.48
CA GLU A 434 6.99 -20.68 -19.87
C GLU A 434 7.07 -21.16 -21.33
N LEU A 435 6.03 -21.83 -21.81
CA LEU A 435 5.86 -22.19 -23.22
C LEU A 435 5.46 -21.00 -24.11
N SER A 436 5.40 -19.78 -23.56
CA SER A 436 5.09 -18.54 -24.28
C SER A 436 3.72 -18.53 -24.97
N VAL A 437 2.74 -19.25 -24.43
CA VAL A 437 1.34 -19.15 -24.89
C VAL A 437 0.82 -17.73 -24.65
N HIS A 438 0.13 -17.16 -25.64
CA HIS A 438 -0.39 -15.79 -25.59
C HIS A 438 -1.38 -15.61 -24.43
N GLN A 439 -1.40 -14.42 -23.82
CA GLN A 439 -2.21 -14.16 -22.62
C GLN A 439 -3.70 -14.42 -22.84
N THR A 440 -4.25 -13.99 -23.98
CA THR A 440 -5.67 -14.23 -24.33
C THR A 440 -6.01 -15.72 -24.35
N ASP A 441 -5.17 -16.53 -25.01
CA ASP A 441 -5.37 -17.98 -25.06
C ASP A 441 -5.19 -18.61 -23.68
N ARG A 442 -4.23 -18.15 -22.87
CA ARG A 442 -4.07 -18.63 -21.48
C ARG A 442 -5.31 -18.37 -20.62
N ASN A 443 -5.96 -17.22 -20.76
CA ASN A 443 -7.18 -16.89 -20.02
C ASN A 443 -8.36 -17.81 -20.41
N ILE A 444 -8.50 -18.10 -21.69
CA ILE A 444 -9.52 -19.04 -22.19
C ILE A 444 -9.20 -20.46 -21.72
N LEU A 445 -7.95 -20.91 -21.85
CA LEU A 445 -7.50 -22.22 -21.38
C LEU A 445 -7.66 -22.37 -19.87
N PHE A 446 -7.38 -21.32 -19.09
CA PHE A 446 -7.65 -21.30 -17.65
C PHE A 446 -9.11 -21.58 -17.37
N THR A 447 -10.02 -20.88 -18.06
CA THR A 447 -11.47 -21.05 -17.88
C THR A 447 -11.90 -22.47 -18.23
N ILE A 448 -11.49 -22.99 -19.39
CA ILE A 448 -11.81 -24.35 -19.84
C ILE A 448 -11.32 -25.39 -18.83
N VAL A 449 -10.03 -25.37 -18.48
CA VAL A 449 -9.45 -26.41 -17.62
C VAL A 449 -9.97 -26.29 -16.19
N SER A 450 -10.21 -25.09 -15.68
CA SER A 450 -10.78 -24.88 -14.34
C SER A 450 -12.20 -25.45 -14.25
N GLU A 451 -13.05 -25.19 -15.23
CA GLU A 451 -14.41 -25.73 -15.26
C GLU A 451 -14.42 -27.25 -15.39
N LEU A 452 -13.62 -27.82 -16.30
CA LEU A 452 -13.51 -29.27 -16.45
C LEU A 452 -12.98 -29.95 -15.18
N PHE A 453 -11.97 -29.36 -14.54
CA PHE A 453 -11.42 -29.87 -13.29
C PHE A 453 -12.43 -29.78 -12.14
N ASN A 454 -13.11 -28.64 -11.97
CA ASN A 454 -14.14 -28.47 -10.95
C ASN A 454 -15.28 -29.46 -11.16
N ASN A 455 -15.69 -29.72 -12.41
CA ASN A 455 -16.70 -30.73 -12.71
C ASN A 455 -16.27 -32.15 -12.33
N ALA A 456 -15.06 -32.54 -12.74
CA ALA A 456 -14.48 -33.83 -12.40
C ALA A 456 -14.38 -34.01 -10.88
N PHE A 457 -13.89 -32.99 -10.17
CA PHE A 457 -13.66 -33.07 -8.73
C PHE A 457 -14.95 -32.93 -7.91
N GLU A 458 -15.73 -31.85 -8.11
CA GLU A 458 -16.91 -31.55 -7.30
C GLU A 458 -18.10 -32.45 -7.62
N HIS A 459 -18.33 -32.75 -8.89
CA HIS A 459 -19.50 -33.51 -9.32
C HIS A 459 -19.18 -34.98 -9.58
N GLY A 460 -18.02 -35.29 -10.15
CA GLY A 460 -17.56 -36.66 -10.36
C GLY A 460 -17.16 -37.33 -9.05
N VAL A 461 -16.11 -36.81 -8.42
CA VAL A 461 -15.48 -37.42 -7.24
C VAL A 461 -16.26 -37.14 -5.94
N LEU A 462 -16.65 -35.88 -5.67
CA LEU A 462 -17.37 -35.53 -4.42
C LEU A 462 -18.89 -35.78 -4.49
N GLY A 463 -19.44 -36.00 -5.70
CA GLY A 463 -20.85 -36.26 -5.92
C GLY A 463 -21.78 -35.14 -5.45
N LEU A 464 -21.35 -33.88 -5.53
CA LEU A 464 -22.18 -32.73 -5.18
C LEU A 464 -23.23 -32.48 -6.26
N GLU A 465 -24.44 -32.09 -5.87
CA GLU A 465 -25.49 -31.70 -6.82
C GLU A 465 -25.49 -30.18 -7.03
N SER A 466 -25.50 -29.73 -8.29
CA SER A 466 -25.51 -28.30 -8.64
C SER A 466 -26.84 -27.61 -8.31
N SER A 467 -27.92 -28.39 -8.13
CA SER A 467 -29.28 -27.92 -7.79
C SER A 467 -29.37 -27.18 -6.45
N ILE A 468 -28.40 -27.40 -5.55
CA ILE A 468 -28.37 -26.79 -4.21
C ILE A 468 -28.04 -25.29 -4.28
N LYS A 469 -27.42 -24.79 -5.37
CA LYS A 469 -27.04 -23.37 -5.55
C LYS A 469 -28.21 -22.45 -5.97
N THR A 470 -29.44 -22.73 -5.54
CA THR A 470 -30.64 -21.98 -5.97
C THR A 470 -31.10 -20.89 -4.99
N SER A 471 -30.59 -20.89 -3.76
CA SER A 471 -30.87 -19.88 -2.73
C SER A 471 -29.59 -19.50 -1.97
N ALA A 472 -29.60 -18.38 -1.25
CA ALA A 472 -28.45 -17.94 -0.44
C ALA A 472 -28.03 -19.00 0.61
N GLU A 473 -29.01 -19.58 1.31
CA GLU A 473 -28.78 -20.71 2.23
C GLU A 473 -28.24 -21.94 1.50
N GLY A 474 -28.71 -22.18 0.27
CA GLY A 474 -28.23 -23.26 -0.60
C GLY A 474 -26.77 -23.08 -1.03
N PHE A 475 -26.32 -21.85 -1.31
CA PHE A 475 -24.91 -21.56 -1.59
C PHE A 475 -24.02 -21.88 -0.40
N GLU A 476 -24.38 -21.42 0.79
CA GLU A 476 -23.60 -21.67 2.01
C GLU A 476 -23.53 -23.18 2.30
N GLU A 477 -24.67 -23.87 2.21
CA GLU A 477 -24.74 -25.31 2.43
C GLU A 477 -23.94 -26.10 1.38
N TYR A 478 -23.97 -25.69 0.10
CA TYR A 478 -23.16 -26.31 -0.95
C TYR A 478 -21.67 -26.25 -0.62
N TYR A 479 -21.14 -25.07 -0.26
CA TYR A 479 -19.72 -24.91 0.06
C TYR A 479 -19.33 -25.60 1.37
N ARG A 480 -20.24 -25.66 2.35
CA ARG A 480 -20.06 -26.44 3.58
C ARG A 480 -19.96 -27.93 3.28
N GLN A 481 -20.84 -28.47 2.44
CA GLN A 481 -20.78 -29.87 1.99
C GLN A 481 -19.52 -30.16 1.20
N ARG A 482 -19.09 -29.24 0.33
CA ARG A 482 -17.82 -29.38 -0.41
C ARG A 482 -16.63 -29.54 0.53
N LYS A 483 -16.48 -28.64 1.52
CA LYS A 483 -15.40 -28.75 2.53
C LYS A 483 -15.47 -30.06 3.31
N ARG A 484 -16.68 -30.46 3.73
CA ARG A 484 -16.88 -31.70 4.51
C ARG A 484 -16.55 -32.95 3.71
N ARG A 485 -17.09 -33.09 2.50
CA ARG A 485 -16.87 -34.27 1.64
C ARG A 485 -15.43 -34.36 1.17
N ALA A 486 -14.80 -33.23 0.85
CA ALA A 486 -13.37 -33.21 0.52
C ALA A 486 -12.52 -33.80 1.64
N LYS A 487 -12.77 -33.43 2.91
CA LYS A 487 -12.06 -33.99 4.09
C LYS A 487 -12.38 -35.45 4.39
N GLN A 488 -13.56 -35.94 3.99
CA GLN A 488 -14.02 -37.32 4.26
C GLN A 488 -13.73 -38.30 3.12
N LEU A 489 -13.16 -37.81 2.02
CA LEU A 489 -12.87 -38.62 0.84
C LEU A 489 -11.73 -39.60 1.14
N SER A 490 -11.92 -40.89 0.83
CA SER A 490 -10.92 -41.94 1.01
C SER A 490 -10.40 -42.51 -0.31
N GLU A 491 -11.21 -42.50 -1.36
CA GLU A 491 -10.87 -43.04 -2.69
C GLU A 491 -11.33 -42.09 -3.81
N GLY A 492 -10.56 -42.03 -4.89
CA GLY A 492 -10.85 -41.22 -6.07
C GLY A 492 -9.62 -40.62 -6.75
N TRP A 493 -9.76 -40.28 -8.02
CA TRP A 493 -8.69 -39.64 -8.80
C TRP A 493 -9.25 -38.72 -9.88
N VAL A 494 -8.44 -37.75 -10.28
CA VAL A 494 -8.69 -36.90 -11.46
C VAL A 494 -7.41 -36.88 -12.31
N ASN A 495 -7.56 -37.13 -13.60
CA ASN A 495 -6.46 -37.07 -14.57
C ASN A 495 -6.75 -35.98 -15.61
N ILE A 496 -5.76 -35.13 -15.85
CA ILE A 496 -5.80 -34.03 -16.82
C ILE A 496 -4.70 -34.30 -17.85
N THR A 497 -5.08 -34.31 -19.13
CA THR A 497 -4.15 -34.44 -20.25
C THR A 497 -4.33 -33.24 -21.17
N ILE A 498 -3.23 -32.60 -21.57
CA ILE A 498 -3.22 -31.49 -22.51
C ILE A 498 -2.20 -31.78 -23.60
N ASP A 499 -2.68 -31.89 -24.82
CA ASP A 499 -1.89 -32.03 -26.04
C ASP A 499 -1.94 -30.72 -26.82
N PHE A 500 -0.77 -30.24 -27.27
CA PHE A 500 -0.68 -29.08 -28.15
C PHE A 500 0.03 -29.44 -29.45
N ASP A 501 -0.58 -29.06 -30.57
CA ASP A 501 0.03 -29.16 -31.91
C ASP A 501 0.24 -27.77 -32.51
N GLY A 502 1.47 -27.26 -32.39
CA GLY A 502 1.87 -25.96 -32.92
C GLY A 502 2.33 -25.95 -34.38
N GLN A 503 2.45 -27.10 -35.06
CA GLN A 503 2.97 -27.15 -36.43
C GLN A 503 1.87 -27.22 -37.51
N ALA A 504 0.69 -27.78 -37.22
CA ALA A 504 -0.38 -27.94 -38.20
C ALA A 504 -1.62 -27.08 -37.93
N SER A 505 -2.12 -27.04 -36.68
CA SER A 505 -3.45 -26.48 -36.37
C SER A 505 -3.52 -25.48 -35.22
N ARG A 506 -2.41 -25.25 -34.49
CA ARG A 506 -2.37 -24.41 -33.27
C ARG A 506 -3.49 -24.79 -32.29
N GLN A 507 -3.60 -26.08 -32.06
CA GLN A 507 -4.76 -26.67 -31.40
C GLN A 507 -4.33 -27.30 -30.08
N PHE A 508 -5.11 -27.00 -29.04
CA PHE A 508 -5.10 -27.67 -27.76
C PHE A 508 -6.17 -28.76 -27.75
N THR A 509 -5.78 -29.98 -27.38
CA THR A 509 -6.71 -31.05 -27.03
C THR A 509 -6.59 -31.29 -25.54
N ILE A 510 -7.68 -31.04 -24.82
CA ILE A 510 -7.74 -31.09 -23.35
C ILE A 510 -8.67 -32.23 -22.97
N GLU A 511 -8.16 -33.20 -22.22
CA GLU A 511 -8.96 -34.30 -21.69
C GLU A 511 -8.93 -34.26 -20.16
N VAL A 512 -10.09 -34.28 -19.53
CA VAL A 512 -10.22 -34.46 -18.08
C VAL A 512 -11.06 -35.69 -17.81
N SER A 513 -10.54 -36.58 -16.97
CA SER A 513 -11.21 -37.82 -16.58
C SER A 513 -11.20 -38.01 -15.07
N ASP A 514 -12.25 -38.59 -14.53
CA ASP A 514 -12.40 -38.84 -13.10
C ASP A 514 -12.89 -40.26 -12.76
N SER A 515 -12.73 -40.63 -11.49
CA SER A 515 -13.15 -41.93 -10.95
C SER A 515 -14.63 -42.00 -10.53
N GLY A 516 -15.42 -40.96 -10.81
CA GLY A 516 -16.79 -40.81 -10.36
C GLY A 516 -17.79 -41.71 -11.10
N LYS A 517 -19.08 -41.50 -10.83
CA LYS A 517 -20.17 -42.29 -11.43
C LYS A 517 -20.57 -41.81 -12.84
N GLY A 518 -19.94 -40.75 -13.33
CA GLY A 518 -20.28 -40.09 -14.59
C GLY A 518 -21.58 -39.29 -14.53
N PHE A 519 -21.96 -38.70 -15.65
CA PHE A 519 -23.20 -37.95 -15.81
C PHE A 519 -23.73 -38.07 -17.24
N ASP A 520 -25.05 -37.99 -17.38
CA ASP A 520 -25.73 -38.12 -18.66
C ASP A 520 -26.25 -36.75 -19.11
N LEU A 521 -25.70 -36.23 -20.21
CA LEU A 521 -26.13 -34.96 -20.82
C LEU A 521 -27.57 -35.01 -21.33
N SER A 522 -28.09 -36.20 -21.67
CA SER A 522 -29.45 -36.35 -22.20
C SER A 522 -30.55 -36.04 -21.19
N LYS A 523 -30.21 -35.95 -19.89
CA LYS A 523 -31.16 -35.65 -18.81
C LYS A 523 -31.20 -34.18 -18.38
N THR A 524 -30.32 -33.33 -18.92
CA THR A 524 -30.17 -31.91 -18.47
C THR A 524 -30.83 -30.89 -19.40
N THR A 525 -31.52 -31.32 -20.46
CA THR A 525 -32.34 -30.47 -21.32
C THR A 525 -33.72 -30.20 -20.70
N THR A 526 -33.78 -29.37 -19.67
CA THR A 526 -35.03 -28.71 -19.23
C THR A 526 -35.06 -27.27 -19.76
N ASN A 527 -36.11 -26.95 -20.54
CA ASN A 527 -36.36 -25.64 -21.16
C ASN A 527 -36.87 -24.58 -20.15
N ASP A 528 -36.31 -24.52 -18.94
CA ASP A 528 -36.75 -23.57 -17.90
C ASP A 528 -35.76 -22.39 -17.77
N PRO A 529 -36.17 -21.14 -18.07
CA PRO A 529 -35.30 -19.95 -17.99
C PRO A 529 -34.78 -19.65 -16.58
N ALA A 530 -35.41 -20.18 -15.52
CA ALA A 530 -34.90 -20.06 -14.16
C ALA A 530 -33.76 -21.06 -13.84
N GLN A 531 -33.68 -22.18 -14.57
CA GLN A 531 -32.58 -23.16 -14.50
C GLN A 531 -31.45 -22.86 -15.50
N GLN A 532 -31.55 -21.80 -16.31
CA GLN A 532 -30.48 -21.36 -17.22
C GLN A 532 -29.17 -20.99 -16.49
N TYR A 533 -29.23 -20.77 -15.17
CA TYR A 533 -28.10 -20.39 -14.32
C TYR A 533 -27.41 -21.56 -13.59
N SER A 534 -27.85 -22.83 -13.80
CA SER A 534 -27.39 -24.00 -13.01
C SER A 534 -26.74 -25.13 -13.82
N GLY A 535 -26.11 -24.80 -14.96
CA GLY A 535 -25.26 -25.76 -15.67
C GLY A 535 -23.93 -25.98 -14.97
N ARG A 536 -23.33 -27.16 -15.13
CA ARG A 536 -21.94 -27.51 -14.74
C ARG A 536 -20.86 -26.70 -15.50
N GLY A 537 -21.12 -25.44 -15.88
CA GLY A 537 -20.22 -24.64 -16.72
C GLY A 537 -20.02 -25.16 -18.16
N LEU A 538 -20.55 -26.33 -18.53
CA LEU A 538 -20.28 -26.98 -19.82
C LEU A 538 -20.74 -26.16 -21.04
N LYS A 539 -21.84 -25.38 -20.91
CA LYS A 539 -22.28 -24.45 -21.97
C LYS A 539 -21.30 -23.29 -22.19
N LEU A 540 -20.66 -22.82 -21.11
CA LEU A 540 -19.61 -21.80 -21.20
C LEU A 540 -18.39 -22.40 -21.91
N VAL A 541 -17.98 -23.61 -21.53
CA VAL A 541 -16.88 -24.31 -22.20
C VAL A 541 -17.19 -24.53 -23.68
N GLU A 542 -18.40 -25.00 -24.01
CA GLU A 542 -18.86 -25.19 -25.40
C GLU A 542 -18.82 -23.89 -26.22
N SER A 543 -19.09 -22.73 -25.61
CA SER A 543 -18.99 -21.44 -26.30
C SER A 543 -17.54 -20.98 -26.55
N LEU A 544 -16.58 -21.53 -25.81
CA LEU A 544 -15.17 -21.16 -25.87
C LEU A 544 -14.34 -22.12 -26.73
N CYS A 545 -14.87 -23.28 -27.10
CA CYS A 545 -14.14 -24.34 -27.80
C CYS A 545 -14.76 -24.73 -29.16
N GLU A 546 -13.98 -25.44 -29.98
CA GLU A 546 -14.43 -25.92 -31.30
C GLU A 546 -15.30 -27.18 -31.19
N SER A 547 -14.96 -28.05 -30.25
CA SER A 547 -15.78 -29.21 -29.91
C SER A 547 -15.67 -29.58 -28.43
N LEU A 548 -16.75 -30.17 -27.89
CA LEU A 548 -16.83 -30.73 -26.56
C LEU A 548 -17.48 -32.11 -26.66
N ASP A 549 -16.72 -33.15 -26.32
CA ASP A 549 -17.16 -34.54 -26.34
C ASP A 549 -17.18 -35.11 -24.92
N VAL A 550 -18.30 -35.72 -24.55
CA VAL A 550 -18.45 -36.40 -23.26
C VAL A 550 -18.48 -37.91 -23.48
N LEU A 551 -17.47 -38.57 -22.92
CA LEU A 551 -17.13 -39.97 -23.13
C LEU A 551 -17.34 -40.77 -21.83
N ASP A 552 -17.33 -42.10 -21.93
CA ASP A 552 -17.36 -43.02 -20.80
C ASP A 552 -18.51 -42.77 -19.79
N LYS A 553 -19.72 -42.48 -20.31
CA LYS A 553 -20.91 -42.15 -19.50
C LYS A 553 -20.74 -40.88 -18.64
N GLY A 554 -19.87 -39.96 -19.06
CA GLY A 554 -19.63 -38.67 -18.42
C GLY A 554 -18.53 -38.65 -17.37
N THR A 555 -17.69 -39.68 -17.29
CA THR A 555 -16.47 -39.66 -16.47
C THR A 555 -15.26 -39.13 -17.22
N LYS A 556 -15.37 -38.92 -18.54
CA LYS A 556 -14.32 -38.31 -19.36
C LYS A 556 -14.91 -37.22 -20.24
N VAL A 557 -14.29 -36.05 -20.24
CA VAL A 557 -14.64 -34.92 -21.10
C VAL A 557 -13.41 -34.53 -21.92
N SER A 558 -13.59 -34.42 -23.25
CA SER A 558 -12.56 -34.00 -24.20
C SER A 558 -12.99 -32.70 -24.87
N VAL A 559 -12.08 -31.74 -24.93
CA VAL A 559 -12.31 -30.40 -25.50
C VAL A 559 -11.21 -30.07 -26.49
N ILE A 560 -11.62 -29.56 -27.66
CA ILE A 560 -10.70 -29.05 -28.67
C ILE A 560 -10.80 -27.52 -28.70
N TYR A 561 -9.68 -26.85 -28.42
CA TYR A 561 -9.55 -25.39 -28.51
C TYR A 561 -8.51 -25.01 -29.55
N ARG A 562 -8.84 -24.07 -30.45
CA ARG A 562 -7.90 -23.50 -31.43
C ARG A 562 -7.48 -22.11 -31.00
N CYS A 563 -6.17 -21.86 -30.96
CA CYS A 563 -5.64 -20.56 -30.55
C CYS A 563 -6.14 -19.47 -31.49
N GLN A 564 -6.54 -18.34 -30.93
CA GLN A 564 -7.05 -17.23 -31.72
C GLN A 564 -5.94 -16.30 -32.22
N HIS A 565 -4.74 -16.38 -31.62
CA HIS A 565 -3.63 -15.45 -31.87
C HIS A 565 -2.38 -16.20 -32.38
#